data_AF-A0A940TRB6-F1
#
_entry.id   AF-A0A940TRB6-F1
#
_cell.length_a   1.000
_cell.length_b   1.000
_cell.length_c   1.000
_cell.angle_alpha   90.00
_cell.angle_beta   90.00
_cell.angle_gamma   90.00
#
_symmetry.space_group_name_H-M   'P 1'
#
loop_
_entity.id
_entity.type
_entity.pdbx_description
1 polymer ?
#
loop_
_entity_poly.entity_id
_entity_poly.type
_entity_poly.pdbx_seq_one_letter_code
_entity_poly.pdbx_strand_id
1 'polypeptide(L)'
;MADLKAHFIDVEKGVVHYRRIRGAEEFERYKDLTKGLQSLDLHSLRGRDQKLAFWINIYNTAVIHGVIELGIENSVKEVSGFFDRVRYEIGGFHFSLNEMEHGILRGNRRHP
;
A
#
# COMPACT_ATOMS: atom_id res chain seq x y z
N MET A 1 -13.83 2.71 -3.27
CA MET A 1 -12.65 3.48 -2.82
C MET A 1 -13.01 4.85 -2.24
N ALA A 2 -14.17 5.46 -2.54
CA ALA A 2 -14.57 6.74 -1.97
C ALA A 2 -14.89 6.67 -0.45
N ASP A 3 -15.48 5.57 0.04
CA ASP A 3 -15.89 5.45 1.46
C ASP A 3 -14.75 5.23 2.46
N LEU A 4 -13.61 4.69 2.02
CA LEU A 4 -12.49 4.41 2.93
C LEU A 4 -11.80 5.69 3.41
N LYS A 5 -11.92 6.79 2.66
CA LYS A 5 -11.35 8.08 3.03
C LYS A 5 -12.25 8.85 4.00
N ALA A 6 -13.56 8.72 3.87
CA ALA A 6 -14.52 9.54 4.62
C ALA A 6 -14.62 9.15 6.11
N HIS A 7 -14.39 7.88 6.46
CA HIS A 7 -14.57 7.40 7.84
C HIS A 7 -13.32 7.42 8.70
N PHE A 8 -12.13 7.57 8.08
CA PHE A 8 -10.86 7.40 8.79
C PHE A 8 -9.90 8.58 8.63
N ILE A 9 -10.22 9.59 7.83
CA ILE A 9 -9.39 10.79 7.65
C ILE A 9 -10.08 11.93 8.40
N ASP A 10 -9.43 12.42 9.47
CA ASP A 10 -9.74 13.73 10.02
C ASP A 10 -9.22 14.76 9.02
N VAL A 11 -10.12 15.24 8.15
CA VAL A 11 -9.81 16.14 7.04
C VAL A 11 -9.35 17.51 7.55
N GLU A 12 -9.72 17.90 8.77
CA GLU A 12 -9.30 19.15 9.39
C GLU A 12 -7.88 19.06 9.98
N LYS A 13 -7.46 17.87 10.44
CA LYS A 13 -6.12 17.65 11.02
C LYS A 13 -5.13 16.94 10.10
N GLY A 14 -5.58 16.42 8.96
CA GLY A 14 -4.78 15.60 8.05
C GLY A 14 -4.34 14.25 8.66
N VAL A 15 -5.03 13.79 9.70
CA VAL A 15 -4.68 12.57 10.45
C VAL A 15 -5.55 11.42 9.98
N VAL A 16 -4.94 10.28 9.68
CA VAL A 16 -5.66 9.05 9.32
C VAL A 16 -5.69 8.10 10.52
N HIS A 17 -6.87 7.77 11.03
CA HIS A 17 -7.09 6.93 12.20
C HIS A 17 -7.10 5.44 11.85
N TYR A 18 -5.93 4.90 11.49
CA TYR A 18 -5.72 3.50 11.08
C TYR A 18 -6.18 2.46 12.11
N ARG A 19 -6.18 2.81 13.41
CA ARG A 19 -6.55 1.91 14.52
C ARG A 19 -8.02 1.44 14.45
N ARG A 20 -8.91 2.20 13.80
CA ARG A 20 -10.33 1.84 13.63
C ARG A 20 -10.62 0.93 12.43
N ILE A 21 -9.62 0.68 11.58
CA ILE A 21 -9.72 -0.21 10.41
C ILE A 21 -9.46 -1.68 10.82
N ARG A 22 -8.75 -1.92 11.93
CA ARG A 22 -8.46 -3.26 12.44
C ARG A 22 -9.76 -3.92 12.93
N GLY A 23 -10.23 -4.96 12.24
CA GLY A 23 -11.45 -5.70 12.57
C GLY A 23 -12.72 -5.23 11.84
N ALA A 24 -12.60 -4.23 10.96
CA ALA A 24 -13.69 -3.81 10.09
C ALA A 24 -13.78 -4.72 8.84
N GLU A 25 -14.99 -4.87 8.28
CA GLU A 25 -15.26 -5.73 7.11
C GLU A 25 -14.37 -5.36 5.91
N GLU A 26 -13.96 -4.10 5.83
CA GLU A 26 -13.08 -3.53 4.83
C GLU A 26 -11.65 -4.08 4.91
N PHE A 27 -11.16 -4.43 6.11
CA PHE A 27 -9.85 -5.06 6.28
C PHE A 27 -9.86 -6.53 5.90
N GLU A 28 -10.98 -7.23 6.11
CA GLU A 28 -11.17 -8.60 5.62
C GLU A 28 -11.27 -8.62 4.09
N ARG A 29 -12.08 -7.73 3.50
CA ARG A 29 -12.16 -7.56 2.05
C ARG A 29 -10.80 -7.19 1.44
N TYR A 30 -9.99 -6.44 2.18
CA TYR A 30 -8.62 -6.16 1.81
C TYR A 30 -7.75 -7.41 1.78
N LYS A 31 -7.77 -8.25 2.83
CA LYS A 31 -7.04 -9.53 2.86
C LYS A 31 -7.49 -10.48 1.74
N ASP A 32 -8.73 -10.41 1.30
CA ASP A 32 -9.20 -11.19 0.15
C ASP A 32 -8.71 -10.61 -1.19
N LEU A 33 -8.65 -9.29 -1.32
CA LEU A 33 -8.05 -8.64 -2.50
C LEU A 33 -6.56 -8.97 -2.63
N THR A 34 -5.81 -9.08 -1.52
CA THR A 34 -4.38 -9.43 -1.57
C THR A 34 -4.14 -10.85 -2.06
N LYS A 35 -5.04 -11.80 -1.77
CA LYS A 35 -4.97 -13.16 -2.35
C LYS A 35 -5.09 -13.13 -3.87
N GLY A 36 -5.95 -12.27 -4.41
CA GLY A 36 -6.11 -12.08 -5.86
C GLY A 36 -4.89 -11.46 -6.54
N LEU A 37 -4.07 -10.69 -5.81
CA LEU A 37 -2.86 -10.07 -6.35
C LEU A 37 -1.79 -11.09 -6.72
N GLN A 38 -1.69 -12.20 -5.99
CA GLN A 38 -0.69 -13.25 -6.26
C GLN A 38 -0.86 -13.84 -7.67
N SER A 39 -2.11 -14.03 -8.12
CA SER A 39 -2.45 -14.54 -9.44
C SER A 39 -2.63 -13.47 -10.52
N LEU A 40 -2.42 -12.19 -10.20
CA LEU A 40 -2.64 -11.09 -11.14
C LEU A 40 -1.61 -11.14 -12.28
N ASP A 41 -2.08 -11.21 -13.52
CA ASP A 41 -1.21 -10.99 -14.68
C ASP A 41 -0.89 -9.49 -14.84
N LEU A 42 0.31 -9.09 -14.45
CA LEU A 42 0.79 -7.70 -14.57
C LEU A 42 0.85 -7.20 -16.04
N HIS A 43 0.90 -8.11 -17.02
CA HIS A 43 0.90 -7.74 -18.45
C HIS A 43 -0.49 -7.28 -18.92
N SER A 44 -1.55 -7.68 -18.21
CA SER A 44 -2.91 -7.24 -18.49
C SER A 44 -3.13 -5.74 -18.23
N LEU A 45 -2.27 -5.09 -17.44
CA LEU A 45 -2.30 -3.65 -17.19
C LEU A 45 -1.82 -2.91 -18.46
N ARG A 46 -2.76 -2.30 -19.17
CA ARG A 46 -2.53 -1.60 -20.44
C ARG A 46 -2.21 -0.12 -20.21
N GLY A 47 -1.11 0.32 -20.81
CA GLY A 47 -0.71 1.73 -20.78
C GLY A 47 -0.05 2.15 -19.46
N ARG A 48 0.60 3.32 -19.52
CA ARG A 48 1.40 3.84 -18.41
C ARG A 48 0.53 4.26 -17.22
N ASP A 49 -0.57 4.94 -17.48
CA ASP A 49 -1.41 5.53 -16.43
C ASP A 49 -2.12 4.45 -15.61
N GLN A 50 -2.59 3.38 -16.25
CA GLN A 50 -3.20 2.25 -15.55
C GLN A 50 -2.17 1.55 -14.65
N LYS A 51 -0.94 1.34 -15.14
CA LYS A 51 0.15 0.77 -14.34
C LYS A 51 0.48 1.68 -13.15
N LEU A 52 0.62 2.99 -13.36
CA LEU A 52 0.90 3.93 -12.28
C LEU A 52 -0.22 3.93 -11.24
N ALA A 53 -1.48 4.01 -11.66
CA ALA A 53 -2.62 3.99 -10.75
C ALA A 53 -2.66 2.69 -9.93
N PHE A 54 -2.41 1.55 -10.56
CA PHE A 54 -2.29 0.27 -9.88
C PHE A 54 -1.19 0.30 -8.81
N TRP A 55 0.04 0.66 -9.17
CA TRP A 55 1.18 0.65 -8.26
C TRP A 55 1.05 1.68 -7.13
N ILE A 56 0.47 2.85 -7.38
CA ILE A 56 0.17 3.85 -6.34
C ILE A 56 -0.83 3.28 -5.34
N ASN A 57 -1.89 2.64 -5.82
CA ASN A 57 -2.90 2.04 -4.96
C ASN A 57 -2.31 0.92 -4.11
N ILE A 58 -1.51 0.03 -4.71
CA ILE A 58 -0.82 -1.04 -3.98
C ILE A 58 0.14 -0.48 -2.94
N TYR A 59 0.99 0.49 -3.30
CA TYR A 59 1.95 1.10 -2.38
C TYR A 59 1.25 1.71 -1.16
N ASN A 60 0.27 2.59 -1.39
CA ASN A 60 -0.47 3.24 -0.31
C ASN A 60 -1.13 2.21 0.60
N THR A 61 -1.69 1.16 0.00
CA THR A 61 -2.38 0.12 0.73
C THR A 61 -1.39 -0.72 1.58
N ALA A 62 -0.23 -1.08 1.03
CA ALA A 62 0.81 -1.80 1.75
C ALA A 62 1.40 -0.96 2.90
N VAL A 63 1.54 0.36 2.74
CA VAL A 63 1.91 1.28 3.84
C VAL A 63 0.90 1.20 4.97
N ILE A 64 -0.40 1.34 4.67
CA ILE A 64 -1.46 1.30 5.67
C ILE A 64 -1.47 -0.04 6.41
N HIS A 65 -1.38 -1.15 5.67
CA HIS A 65 -1.29 -2.48 6.26
C HIS A 65 -0.07 -2.63 7.17
N GLY A 66 1.09 -2.18 6.74
CA GLY A 66 2.31 -2.19 7.56
C GLY A 66 2.14 -1.38 8.85
N VAL A 67 1.54 -0.19 8.77
CA VAL A 67 1.25 0.66 9.94
C VAL A 67 0.32 -0.07 10.92
N ILE A 68 -0.74 -0.70 10.42
CA ILE A 68 -1.71 -1.42 11.25
C ILE A 68 -1.07 -2.66 11.88
N GLU A 69 -0.42 -3.53 11.10
CA GLU A 69 0.13 -4.79 11.58
C GLU A 69 1.28 -4.59 12.57
N LEU A 70 2.14 -3.61 12.32
CA LEU A 70 3.28 -3.29 13.20
C LEU A 70 2.89 -2.40 14.39
N GLY A 71 1.62 -1.97 14.46
CA GLY A 71 1.12 -1.15 15.57
C GLY A 71 1.76 0.23 15.65
N ILE A 72 2.12 0.82 14.51
CA ILE A 72 2.81 2.11 14.44
C ILE A 72 1.87 3.22 14.90
N GLU A 73 2.33 4.07 15.82
CA GLU A 73 1.49 5.13 16.39
C GLU A 73 1.84 6.53 15.88
N ASN A 74 3.13 6.83 15.67
CA ASN A 74 3.58 8.19 15.39
C ASN A 74 4.17 8.33 13.99
N SER A 75 5.04 7.41 13.58
CA SER A 75 5.67 7.48 12.27
C SER A 75 6.19 6.13 11.82
N VAL A 76 6.07 5.83 10.52
CA VAL A 76 6.73 4.66 9.91
C VAL A 76 8.25 4.62 10.13
N LYS A 77 8.86 5.78 10.43
CA LYS A 77 10.29 5.89 10.77
C LYS A 77 10.65 5.29 12.13
N GLU A 78 9.68 5.07 13.02
CA GLU A 78 9.92 4.42 14.31
C GLU A 78 10.26 2.93 14.14
N VAL A 79 9.86 2.33 13.02
CA VAL A 79 10.24 0.96 12.65
C VAL A 79 11.40 1.01 11.67
N SER A 80 12.57 0.61 12.15
CA SER A 80 13.76 0.46 11.30
C SER A 80 13.49 -0.49 10.13
N GLY A 81 13.81 -0.04 8.92
CA GLY A 81 13.63 -0.81 7.70
C GLY A 81 12.17 -1.05 7.30
N PHE A 82 11.22 -0.25 7.78
CA PHE A 82 9.79 -0.38 7.45
C PHE A 82 9.55 -0.62 5.94
N PHE A 83 10.16 0.22 5.09
CA PHE A 83 9.96 0.17 3.63
C PHE A 83 10.56 -1.06 2.96
N ASP A 84 11.48 -1.76 3.61
CA ASP A 84 12.08 -3.02 3.11
C ASP A 84 11.41 -4.27 3.70
N ARG A 85 10.84 -4.13 4.91
CA ARG A 85 10.18 -5.20 5.67
C ARG A 85 8.77 -5.49 5.17
N VAL A 86 8.00 -4.46 4.85
CA VAL A 86 6.65 -4.63 4.32
C VAL A 86 6.74 -5.07 2.86
N ARG A 87 6.28 -6.29 2.58
CA ARG A 87 6.37 -6.93 1.26
C ARG A 87 5.05 -7.53 0.83
N TYR A 88 4.76 -7.40 -0.47
CA TYR A 88 3.56 -7.91 -1.12
C TYR A 88 3.96 -8.84 -2.26
N GLU A 89 3.24 -9.94 -2.41
CA GLU A 89 3.37 -10.83 -3.56
C GLU A 89 2.33 -10.44 -4.62
N ILE A 90 2.80 -10.14 -5.83
CA ILE A 90 1.97 -9.66 -6.93
C ILE A 90 2.43 -10.35 -8.21
N GLY A 91 1.53 -11.11 -8.85
CA GLY A 91 1.85 -11.89 -10.05
C GLY A 91 3.01 -12.88 -9.85
N GLY A 92 3.16 -13.44 -8.65
CA GLY A 92 4.25 -14.34 -8.26
C GLY A 92 5.59 -13.67 -7.90
N PHE A 93 5.65 -12.34 -7.89
CA PHE A 93 6.86 -11.59 -7.51
C PHE A 93 6.68 -10.86 -6.20
N HIS A 94 7.74 -10.81 -5.38
CA HIS A 94 7.73 -10.08 -4.13
C HIS A 94 8.23 -8.67 -4.34
N PHE A 95 7.48 -7.69 -3.82
CA PHE A 95 7.82 -6.28 -3.89
C PHE A 95 7.79 -5.67 -2.50
N SER A 96 8.89 -5.04 -2.10
CA SER A 96 8.93 -4.11 -0.96
C SER A 96 8.36 -2.75 -1.34
N LEU A 97 8.02 -1.93 -0.34
CA LEU A 97 7.60 -0.55 -0.58
C LEU A 97 8.70 0.25 -1.29
N ASN A 98 9.97 0.02 -0.94
CA ASN A 98 11.12 0.64 -1.61
C ASN A 98 11.20 0.26 -3.10
N GLU A 99 11.02 -1.02 -3.43
CA GLU A 99 11.07 -1.51 -4.81
C GLU A 99 9.91 -0.92 -5.64
N MET A 100 8.71 -0.85 -5.07
CA MET A 100 7.57 -0.21 -5.71
C MET A 100 7.83 1.28 -5.97
N GLU A 101 8.32 2.01 -4.96
CA GLU A 101 8.53 3.45 -5.07
C GLU A 101 9.66 3.81 -6.02
N HIS A 102 10.86 3.26 -5.80
CA HIS A 102 12.04 3.66 -6.53
C HIS A 102 12.19 2.92 -7.86
N GLY A 103 11.86 1.64 -7.87
CA GLY A 103 11.92 0.81 -9.08
C GLY A 103 10.84 1.18 -10.08
N ILE A 104 9.59 1.18 -9.61
CA ILE A 104 8.42 1.22 -10.50
C ILE A 104 7.87 2.64 -10.65
N LEU A 105 7.49 3.29 -9.55
CA LEU A 105 6.82 4.60 -9.60
C LEU A 105 7.78 5.71 -10.05
N ARG A 106 9.02 5.69 -9.57
CA ARG A 106 10.07 6.62 -10.00
C ARG A 106 10.82 6.15 -11.24
N GLY A 107 10.61 4.92 -11.70
CA GLY A 107 11.27 4.37 -12.88
C GLY A 107 12.80 4.40 -12.76
N ASN A 108 13.35 4.02 -11.61
CA ASN A 108 14.78 4.04 -11.30
C ASN A 108 15.47 5.40 -11.48
N ARG A 109 14.72 6.51 -11.43
CA ARG A 109 15.32 7.84 -11.47
C ARG A 109 16.19 8.06 -10.24
N ARG A 110 17.42 8.54 -10.47
CA ARG A 110 18.33 8.98 -9.40
C ARG A 110 17.64 10.01 -8.51
N HIS A 111 18.02 10.03 -7.23
CA HIS A 111 17.64 11.12 -6.35
C HIS A 111 18.18 12.44 -6.92
N PRO A 112 17.37 13.51 -6.91
CA PRO A 112 17.85 14.87 -7.16
C PRO A 112 18.94 15.26 -6.16
#